data_AF-A0A087U6K9-F1
#
_entry.id   AF-A0A087U6K9-F1
#
_cell.length_a   1.000
_cell.length_b   1.000
_cell.length_c   1.000
_cell.angle_alpha   90.00
_cell.angle_beta   90.00
_cell.angle_gamma   90.00
#
_symmetry.space_group_name_H-M   'P 1'
#
loop_
_entity.id
_entity.type
_entity.pdbx_description
1 polymer ?
#
loop_
_entity_poly.entity_id
_entity_poly.type
_entity_poly.pdbx_seq_one_letter_code
_entity_poly.pdbx_strand_id
1 'polypeptide(L)'
;MSEVLVLLFLSSAMLIGCYMAGMIPLIVTLSEDKLQLVSVLGAGLLVGTALSVIIPEGVNTLYATQIKQLDALKHIHNNEVTAKDVNVAPIHAAHGSGDIIEPHSVIGVALVLGFIFMLLIDQISSSHGRKQAP
;
A
#
# COMPACT_ATOMS: atom_id res chain seq x y z
N MET A 1 -11.90 13.72 -19.67
CA MET A 1 -11.25 15.04 -19.46
C MET A 1 -11.41 15.54 -18.03
N SER A 2 -12.59 15.40 -17.40
CA SER A 2 -12.83 15.81 -16.01
C SER A 2 -11.99 15.07 -14.97
N GLU A 3 -11.88 13.73 -15.06
CA GLU A 3 -11.10 12.92 -14.09
C GLU A 3 -9.62 13.30 -14.06
N VAL A 4 -9.03 13.49 -15.24
CA VAL A 4 -7.63 13.90 -15.39
C VAL A 4 -7.42 15.30 -14.82
N LEU A 5 -8.38 16.20 -15.00
CA LEU A 5 -8.36 17.54 -14.42
C LEU A 5 -8.47 17.50 -12.89
N VAL A 6 -9.28 16.60 -12.35
CA VAL A 6 -9.38 16.35 -10.89
C VAL A 6 -8.07 15.80 -10.35
N LEU A 7 -7.46 14.80 -10.99
CA LEU A 7 -6.16 14.24 -10.57
C LEU A 7 -5.05 15.30 -10.63
N LEU A 8 -5.05 16.14 -11.67
CA LEU A 8 -4.09 17.22 -11.83
C LEU A 8 -4.28 18.29 -10.74
N PHE A 9 -5.53 18.64 -10.42
CA PHE A 9 -5.85 19.55 -9.33
C PHE A 9 -5.42 18.98 -7.97
N LEU A 10 -5.76 17.72 -7.65
CA LEU A 10 -5.36 17.05 -6.41
C LEU A 10 -3.83 16.93 -6.28
N SER A 11 -3.14 16.58 -7.36
CA SER A 11 -1.67 16.50 -7.38
C SER A 11 -1.02 17.87 -7.16
N SER A 12 -1.55 18.92 -7.82
CA SER A 12 -1.04 20.30 -7.61
C SER A 12 -1.31 20.80 -6.19
N ALA A 13 -2.48 20.50 -5.62
CA ALA A 13 -2.84 20.87 -4.26
C ALA A 13 -1.94 20.16 -3.24
N MET A 14 -1.67 18.86 -3.44
CA MET A 14 -0.75 18.09 -2.61
C MET A 14 0.67 18.62 -2.71
N LEU A 15 1.15 18.96 -3.91
CA LEU A 15 2.47 19.57 -4.14
C LEU A 15 2.63 20.88 -3.35
N ILE A 16 1.69 21.82 -3.54
CA ILE A 16 1.73 23.14 -2.91
C ILE A 16 1.58 22.99 -1.38
N GLY A 17 0.65 22.15 -0.92
CA GLY A 17 0.42 21.91 0.50
C GLY A 17 1.63 21.30 1.20
N CYS A 18 2.22 20.24 0.64
CA CYS A 18 3.42 19.61 1.19
C CYS A 18 4.65 20.54 1.13
N TYR A 19 4.80 21.33 0.06
CA TYR A 19 5.88 22.30 -0.05
C TYR A 19 5.75 23.39 1.02
N MET A 20 4.57 24.01 1.16
CA MET A 20 4.34 25.03 2.18
C MET A 20 4.52 24.45 3.59
N ALA A 21 3.91 23.30 3.88
CA ALA A 21 4.04 22.66 5.19
C ALA A 21 5.48 22.28 5.52
N GLY A 22 6.25 21.78 4.53
CA GLY A 22 7.67 21.47 4.68
C GLY A 22 8.56 22.70 4.86
N MET A 23 8.12 23.87 4.37
CA MET A 23 8.81 25.14 4.58
C MET A 23 8.54 25.76 5.95
N ILE A 24 7.43 25.41 6.63
CA ILE A 24 7.08 25.97 7.96
C ILE A 24 8.20 25.80 8.99
N PRO A 25 8.80 24.60 9.18
CA PRO A 25 9.90 24.41 10.14
C PRO A 25 11.20 25.13 9.75
N LEU A 26 11.39 25.45 8.46
CA LEU A 26 12.59 26.12 7.93
C LEU A 26 12.54 27.64 8.13
N ILE A 27 11.35 28.26 8.10
CA ILE A 27 11.19 29.72 8.21
C ILE A 27 10.97 30.21 9.65
N VAL A 28 10.49 29.34 10.55
CA VAL A 28 10.30 29.69 11.95
C VAL A 28 11.58 29.34 12.71
N THR A 29 12.18 30.32 13.40
CA THR A 29 13.33 30.09 14.30
C THR A 29 12.86 29.35 15.56
N LEU A 30 12.68 28.04 15.42
CA LEU A 30 12.27 27.16 16.51
C LEU A 30 13.50 26.71 17.30
N SER A 31 13.38 26.66 18.63
CA SER A 31 14.36 26.00 19.49
C SER A 31 14.43 24.50 19.17
N GLU A 32 15.53 23.84 19.50
CA GLU A 32 15.78 22.41 19.22
C GLU A 32 14.64 21.52 19.74
N ASP A 33 14.12 21.79 20.94
CA ASP A 33 12.97 21.09 21.54
C ASP A 33 11.69 21.19 20.70
N LYS A 34 11.49 22.32 20.00
CA LYS A 34 10.31 22.57 19.18
C LYS A 34 10.43 21.89 17.82
N LEU A 35 11.64 21.84 17.26
CA LEU A 35 11.91 21.04 16.07
C LEU A 35 11.75 19.55 16.34
N GLN A 36 12.19 19.07 17.50
CA GLN A 36 11.97 17.68 17.90
C GLN A 36 10.48 17.37 18.04
N LEU A 37 9.68 18.27 18.65
CA LEU A 37 8.23 18.09 18.75
C LEU A 37 7.57 18.01 17.36
N VAL A 38 7.98 18.86 16.40
CA VAL A 38 7.47 18.82 15.02
C VAL A 38 7.90 17.53 14.31
N SER A 39 9.12 17.04 14.54
CA SER A 39 9.58 15.76 13.97
C SER A 39 8.80 14.57 14.54
N VAL A 40 8.54 14.54 15.85
CA VAL A 40 7.74 13.49 16.49
C VAL A 40 6.28 13.57 16.03
N LEU A 41 5.73 14.78 15.89
CA LEU A 41 4.40 14.99 15.31
C LEU A 41 4.35 14.51 13.86
N GLY A 42 5.36 14.81 13.04
CA GLY A 42 5.45 14.37 11.65
C GLY A 42 5.56 12.84 11.54
N ALA A 43 6.39 12.21 12.37
CA ALA A 43 6.46 10.75 12.45
C ALA A 43 5.13 10.14 12.87
N GLY A 44 4.47 10.69 13.89
CA GLY A 44 3.15 10.26 14.35
C GLY A 44 2.05 10.45 13.30
N LEU A 45 2.08 11.57 12.56
CA LEU A 45 1.17 11.83 11.44
C LEU A 45 1.36 10.78 10.34
N LEU A 46 2.60 10.55 9.90
CA LEU A 46 2.91 9.56 8.85
C LEU A 46 2.47 8.14 9.24
N VAL A 47 2.73 7.73 10.49
CA VAL A 47 2.28 6.43 11.02
C VAL A 47 0.75 6.38 11.12
N GLY A 48 0.11 7.46 11.56
CA GLY A 48 -1.34 7.57 11.65
C GLY A 48 -2.03 7.45 10.29
N THR A 49 -1.54 8.16 9.27
CA THR A 49 -2.07 8.06 7.90
C THR A 49 -1.87 6.66 7.33
N ALA A 50 -0.72 6.04 7.59
CA ALA A 50 -0.43 4.68 7.16
C ALA A 50 -1.45 3.67 7.75
N LEU A 51 -1.69 3.72 9.05
CA LEU A 51 -2.59 2.77 9.74
C LEU A 51 -4.08 3.05 9.52
N SER A 52 -4.49 4.33 9.48
CA SER A 52 -5.91 4.69 9.43
C SER A 52 -6.49 4.81 8.03
N VAL A 53 -5.67 5.08 7.02
CA VAL A 53 -6.16 5.38 5.65
C VAL A 53 -5.46 4.50 4.62
N ILE A 54 -4.13 4.51 4.56
CA ILE A 54 -3.39 3.80 3.51
C ILE A 54 -3.59 2.28 3.61
N ILE A 55 -3.47 1.69 4.81
CA ILE A 55 -3.67 0.25 5.00
C ILE A 55 -5.16 -0.12 4.74
N PRO A 56 -6.16 0.52 5.37
CA PRO A 56 -7.57 0.19 5.13
C PRO A 56 -8.03 0.35 3.67
N GLU A 57 -7.64 1.43 2.99
CA GLU A 57 -7.98 1.65 1.57
C GLU A 57 -7.24 0.66 0.66
N GLY A 58 -5.99 0.34 0.98
CA GLY A 58 -5.18 -0.64 0.26
C GLY A 58 -5.78 -2.04 0.33
N VAL A 59 -6.12 -2.53 1.53
CA VAL A 59 -6.72 -3.87 1.68
C VAL A 59 -8.10 -3.94 1.04
N ASN A 60 -8.94 -2.91 1.20
CA ASN A 60 -10.27 -2.87 0.58
C ASN A 60 -10.18 -2.97 -0.95
N THR A 61 -9.20 -2.31 -1.57
CA THR A 61 -8.96 -2.38 -3.02
C THR A 61 -8.50 -3.77 -3.44
N LEU A 62 -7.56 -4.40 -2.71
CA LEU A 62 -7.09 -5.75 -3.02
C LEU A 62 -8.21 -6.79 -2.93
N TYR A 63 -9.02 -6.75 -1.88
CA TYR A 63 -10.17 -7.66 -1.77
C TYR A 63 -11.21 -7.42 -2.88
N ALA A 64 -11.52 -6.16 -3.21
CA ALA A 64 -12.50 -5.83 -4.25
C ALA A 64 -12.05 -6.26 -5.65
N THR A 65 -10.76 -6.19 -5.97
CA THR A 65 -10.23 -6.64 -7.28
C THR A 65 -10.26 -8.17 -7.43
N GLN A 66 -9.97 -8.92 -6.37
CA GLN A 66 -10.00 -10.39 -6.39
C GLN A 66 -11.42 -10.94 -6.60
N ILE A 67 -12.42 -10.37 -5.92
CA ILE A 67 -13.83 -10.76 -6.10
C ILE A 67 -14.27 -10.50 -7.55
N LYS A 68 -13.90 -9.34 -8.13
CA LYS A 68 -14.20 -9.04 -9.55
C LYS A 68 -13.54 -10.02 -10.53
N GLN A 69 -12.34 -10.51 -10.24
CA GLN A 69 -11.69 -11.51 -11.10
C GLN A 69 -12.39 -12.88 -11.03
N LEU A 70 -12.88 -13.27 -9.85
CA LEU A 70 -13.64 -14.50 -9.69
C LEU A 70 -14.98 -14.46 -10.46
N ASP A 71 -15.65 -13.32 -10.45
CA ASP A 71 -16.90 -13.13 -11.21
C ASP A 71 -16.66 -13.05 -12.72
N ALA A 72 -15.59 -12.37 -13.17
CA ALA A 72 -15.24 -12.29 -14.59
C ALA A 72 -14.89 -13.68 -15.18
N LEU A 73 -14.24 -14.56 -14.42
CA LEU A 73 -13.94 -15.93 -14.85
C LEU A 73 -15.22 -16.78 -14.96
N LYS A 74 -16.21 -16.57 -14.09
CA LYS A 74 -17.53 -17.23 -14.18
C LYS A 74 -18.34 -16.78 -15.39
N HIS A 75 -18.21 -15.53 -15.84
CA HIS A 75 -18.97 -15.02 -16.98
C HIS A 75 -18.49 -15.53 -18.35
N ILE A 76 -17.25 -16.02 -18.47
CA ILE A 76 -16.78 -16.66 -19.72
C ILE A 76 -17.38 -18.07 -19.90
N HIS A 77 -17.84 -18.72 -18.83
CA HIS A 77 -18.33 -20.11 -18.86
C HIS A 77 -19.86 -20.25 -18.98
N ASN A 78 -20.60 -19.19 -19.32
CA ASN A 78 -22.07 -19.21 -19.38
C ASN A 78 -22.64 -19.09 -20.81
N ASN A 79 -21.95 -19.68 -21.80
CA ASN A 79 -22.49 -19.89 -23.16
C ASN A 79 -22.20 -21.30 -23.71
N GLU A 80 -22.35 -22.32 -22.85
CA GLU A 80 -22.67 -23.72 -23.18
C GLU A 80 -22.80 -24.37 -21.81
N VAL A 81 -23.97 -24.78 -21.31
CA VAL A 81 -24.57 -26.06 -21.65
C VAL A 81 -25.97 -26.09 -21.03
N THR A 82 -26.93 -26.46 -21.86
CA THR A 82 -28.30 -26.84 -21.55
C THR A 82 -28.33 -28.03 -20.57
N ALA A 83 -29.13 -27.89 -19.52
CA ALA A 83 -29.63 -28.93 -18.61
C ALA A 83 -29.21 -30.39 -18.86
N LYS A 84 -28.33 -30.96 -18.01
CA LYS A 84 -28.36 -32.40 -17.68
C LYS A 84 -27.55 -32.78 -16.43
N ASP A 85 -28.27 -33.35 -15.47
CA ASP A 85 -27.93 -34.37 -14.46
C ASP A 85 -26.71 -34.26 -13.50
N VAL A 86 -27.04 -34.64 -12.26
CA VAL A 86 -26.25 -34.80 -11.03
C VAL A 86 -25.20 -35.92 -11.13
N ASN A 87 -23.97 -35.75 -10.60
CA ASN A 87 -23.36 -36.70 -9.64
C ASN A 87 -22.07 -36.19 -8.96
N VAL A 88 -21.91 -36.58 -7.70
CA VAL A 88 -20.76 -36.38 -6.80
C VAL A 88 -19.66 -37.42 -7.06
N ALA A 89 -18.40 -37.00 -7.23
CA ALA A 89 -17.17 -37.67 -6.74
C ALA A 89 -15.91 -36.84 -7.13
N PRO A 90 -14.84 -36.87 -6.31
CA PRO A 90 -13.77 -35.87 -6.34
C PRO A 90 -12.74 -36.16 -7.45
N ILE A 91 -12.38 -35.15 -8.22
CA ILE A 91 -11.45 -35.25 -9.33
C ILE A 91 -10.11 -34.62 -8.92
N HIS A 92 -9.13 -35.51 -8.71
CA HIS A 92 -7.70 -35.34 -8.94
C HIS A 92 -6.93 -34.29 -8.11
N ALA A 93 -6.27 -34.82 -7.09
CA ALA A 93 -4.97 -34.37 -6.64
C ALA A 93 -3.90 -34.57 -7.74
N ALA A 94 -2.85 -33.71 -7.69
CA ALA A 94 -1.66 -33.60 -8.55
C ALA A 94 -1.81 -32.61 -9.73
N HIS A 95 -0.96 -31.62 -9.97
CA HIS A 95 0.31 -31.20 -9.40
C HIS A 95 0.73 -29.88 -10.11
N GLY A 96 1.17 -28.84 -9.39
CA GLY A 96 1.86 -27.69 -10.01
C GLY A 96 1.45 -26.30 -9.50
N SER A 97 2.04 -25.91 -8.38
CA SER A 97 2.61 -24.57 -8.14
C SER A 97 1.77 -23.34 -8.51
N GLY A 98 0.78 -23.04 -7.68
CA GLY A 98 0.07 -21.78 -7.70
C GLY A 98 -0.79 -21.71 -6.46
N ASP A 99 -0.12 -21.73 -5.30
CA ASP A 99 -0.72 -21.65 -3.98
C ASP A 99 -1.86 -20.64 -4.02
N ILE A 100 -3.09 -21.09 -3.80
CA ILE A 100 -4.23 -20.20 -3.57
C ILE A 100 -3.86 -19.51 -2.27
N ILE A 101 -3.16 -18.37 -2.37
CA ILE A 101 -2.72 -17.64 -1.21
C ILE A 101 -4.00 -17.19 -0.52
N GLU A 102 -4.30 -17.83 0.61
CA GLU A 102 -5.30 -17.38 1.56
C GLU A 102 -5.19 -15.84 1.63
N PRO A 103 -6.26 -15.09 1.29
CA PRO A 103 -6.14 -13.68 0.96
C PRO A 103 -5.66 -12.82 2.15
N HIS A 104 -5.74 -13.36 3.37
CA HIS A 104 -5.18 -12.76 4.58
C HIS A 104 -3.63 -12.82 4.64
N SER A 105 -2.99 -13.79 3.97
CA SER A 105 -1.54 -13.97 3.98
C SER A 105 -0.80 -12.98 3.08
N VAL A 106 -1.37 -12.63 1.90
CA VAL A 106 -0.76 -11.69 0.94
C VAL A 106 -0.54 -10.30 1.56
N ILE A 107 -1.50 -9.84 2.36
CA ILE A 107 -1.45 -8.53 3.02
C ILE A 107 -0.29 -8.51 4.03
N GLY A 108 -0.20 -9.53 4.87
CA GLY A 108 0.89 -9.66 5.84
C GLY A 108 2.26 -9.68 5.15
N VAL A 109 2.39 -10.44 4.06
CA VAL A 109 3.64 -10.50 3.28
C VAL A 109 3.98 -9.14 2.66
N ALA A 110 3.02 -8.43 2.07
CA ALA A 110 3.26 -7.10 1.49
C ALA A 110 3.65 -6.05 2.54
N LEU A 111 3.01 -6.06 3.71
CA LEU A 111 3.35 -5.16 4.82
C LEU A 111 4.74 -5.47 5.42
N VAL A 112 5.07 -6.75 5.61
CA VAL A 112 6.39 -7.18 6.08
C VAL A 112 7.47 -6.81 5.05
N LEU A 113 7.21 -7.00 3.75
CA LEU A 113 8.13 -6.61 2.70
C LEU A 113 8.38 -5.10 2.71
N GLY A 114 7.32 -4.28 2.84
CA GLY A 114 7.45 -2.82 2.96
C GLY A 114 8.24 -2.40 4.20
N PHE A 115 8.04 -3.07 5.32
CA PHE A 115 8.80 -2.83 6.55
C PHE A 115 10.28 -3.20 6.40
N ILE A 116 10.60 -4.36 5.81
CA ILE A 116 11.98 -4.76 5.52
C ILE A 116 12.63 -3.75 4.58
N PHE A 117 11.92 -3.28 3.55
CA PHE A 117 12.43 -2.27 2.63
C PHE A 117 12.72 -0.94 3.33
N MET A 118 11.82 -0.48 4.22
CA MET A 118 12.06 0.69 5.07
C MET A 118 13.32 0.52 5.93
N LEU A 119 13.56 -0.66 6.51
CA LEU A 119 14.79 -0.97 7.25
C LEU A 119 16.03 -0.98 6.35
N LEU A 120 15.95 -1.51 5.13
CA LEU A 120 17.06 -1.48 4.18
C LEU A 120 17.43 -0.03 3.80
N ILE A 121 16.45 0.84 3.58
CA ILE A 121 16.69 2.26 3.34
C ILE A 121 17.42 2.91 4.51
N ASP A 122 16.98 2.64 5.74
CA ASP A 122 17.61 3.18 6.94
C ASP A 122 19.05 2.68 7.13
N GLN A 123 19.30 1.40 6.82
CA GLN A 123 20.65 0.81 6.85
C GLN A 123 21.59 1.40 5.79
N ILE A 124 21.09 1.67 4.57
CA ILE A 124 21.89 2.28 3.51
C ILE A 124 22.19 3.75 3.84
N SER A 125 21.22 4.47 4.43
CA SER A 125 21.36 5.86 4.87
C SER A 125 22.36 6.00 6.01
N SER A 126 22.27 5.16 7.04
CA SER A 126 23.17 5.19 8.20
C SER A 126 24.61 4.71 7.90
N SER A 127 24.78 3.87 6.88
CA SER A 127 26.11 3.38 6.45
C SER A 127 27.04 4.50 5.92
N HIS A 128 26.47 5.58 5.37
CA HIS A 128 27.25 6.70 4.80
C HIS A 128 27.65 7.78 5.82
N GLY A 129 27.17 7.70 7.07
CA GLY A 129 27.49 8.68 8.13
C GLY A 129 28.82 8.45 8.85
N ARG A 130 29.58 7.40 8.51
CA ARG A 130 30.79 7.00 9.25
C ARG A 130 32.09 7.44 8.57
N LYS A 131 32.19 8.70 8.14
CA LYS A 131 33.48 9.35 7.84
C LYS A 131 33.40 10.82 8.22
N GLN A 132 34.30 11.25 9.12
CA GLN A 132 34.49 12.58 9.73
C GLN A 132 33.90 12.62 11.16
N ALA A 133 34.67 12.77 12.24
CA ALA A 133 35.97 13.43 12.41
C ALA A 133 36.86 12.73 13.47
N PRO A 134 38.19 12.97 13.44
CA PRO A 134 39.11 12.72 14.56
C PRO A 134 38.87 13.65 15.76
#